data_AF-A0A314YRG4-F1
#
_entry.id   AF-A0A314YRG4-F1
#
_cell.length_a   1.000
_cell.length_b   1.000
_cell.length_c   1.000
_cell.angle_alpha   90.00
_cell.angle_beta   90.00
_cell.angle_gamma   90.00
#
_symmetry.space_group_name_H-M   'P 1'
#
loop_
_entity.id
_entity.type
_entity.pdbx_description
1 polymer ?
#
loop_
_entity_poly.entity_id
_entity_poly.type
_entity_poly.pdbx_seq_one_letter_code
_entity_poly.pdbx_strand_id
1 'polypeptide(L)'
;MHYVDELEGNEPIKNALAHIGTHALLKMLLVDNFIHADMHPGNILVRVSRCKSPSKQLFRLRPHVVFLDVGMTAELSKRDQLNLVEFFKAVALRDGRAVAECTLRLSGQQDCPNPRAFIENIVTHLDIYRNKFMSISLTGSRKIFQIWYSPDGDIIHAADCMHQLLEKVQRHKVRIDGNVCTVMVTTLVLEGWQRKLDPGYDVMQTLQTLLFKADWAESLSYTIEGLMAP
;
A
#
# COMPACT_ATOMS: atom_id res chain seq x y z
N MET A 1 15.66 15.26 7.05
CA MET A 1 15.18 13.90 7.41
C MET A 1 16.22 13.27 8.33
N HIS A 2 16.29 13.69 9.59
CA HIS A 2 17.45 13.37 10.44
C HIS A 2 17.49 11.93 10.98
N TYR A 3 16.42 11.13 10.88
CA TYR A 3 16.33 9.87 11.62
C TYR A 3 16.50 8.59 10.78
N VAL A 4 16.30 8.64 9.47
CA VAL A 4 16.59 7.47 8.59
C VAL A 4 18.10 7.21 8.53
N ASP A 5 18.88 8.30 8.64
CA ASP A 5 20.34 8.29 8.60
C ASP A 5 20.97 7.82 9.93
N GLU A 6 20.29 7.97 11.07
CA GLU A 6 20.77 7.49 12.39
C GLU A 6 20.65 5.96 12.57
N LEU A 7 20.04 5.25 11.62
CA LEU A 7 19.89 3.79 11.60
C LEU A 7 20.84 3.10 10.60
N GLU A 8 21.95 3.74 10.21
CA GLU A 8 23.01 3.12 9.41
C GLU A 8 23.46 1.77 10.03
N GLY A 9 23.35 0.69 9.25
CA GLY A 9 23.74 -0.67 9.65
C GLY A 9 22.66 -1.53 10.32
N ASN A 10 21.42 -1.05 10.50
CA ASN A 10 20.35 -1.79 11.17
C ASN A 10 19.19 -2.20 10.23
N GLU A 11 19.54 -2.83 9.10
CA GLU A 11 18.61 -3.32 8.07
C GLU A 11 17.38 -4.09 8.62
N PRO A 12 17.50 -4.96 9.64
CA PRO A 12 16.33 -5.65 10.21
C PRO A 12 15.30 -4.70 10.84
N ILE A 13 15.74 -3.59 11.43
CA ILE A 13 14.84 -2.58 12.00
C ILE A 13 14.14 -1.81 10.91
N LYS A 14 14.88 -1.41 9.86
CA LYS A 14 14.31 -0.65 8.74
C LYS A 14 13.23 -1.45 8.01
N ASN A 15 13.49 -2.72 7.75
CA ASN A 15 12.50 -3.63 7.16
C ASN A 15 11.27 -3.79 8.10
N ALA A 16 11.48 -4.02 9.40
CA ALA A 16 10.37 -4.12 10.36
C ALA A 16 9.52 -2.83 10.41
N LEU A 17 10.15 -1.66 10.37
CA LEU A 17 9.47 -0.36 10.33
C LEU A 17 8.62 -0.20 9.07
N ALA A 18 9.14 -0.61 7.91
CA ALA A 18 8.39 -0.57 6.66
C ALA A 18 7.11 -1.41 6.76
N HIS A 19 7.20 -2.64 7.29
CA HIS A 19 6.02 -3.50 7.50
C HIS A 19 5.01 -2.94 8.51
N ILE A 20 5.48 -2.34 9.61
CA ILE A 20 4.58 -1.74 10.62
C ILE A 20 3.71 -0.64 9.99
N GLY A 21 4.28 0.18 9.11
CA GLY A 21 3.54 1.25 8.41
C GLY A 21 2.32 0.74 7.64
N THR A 22 2.49 -0.29 6.81
CA THR A 22 1.39 -0.87 6.01
C THR A 22 0.34 -1.53 6.89
N HIS A 23 0.76 -2.23 7.95
CA HIS A 23 -0.20 -2.83 8.89
C HIS A 23 -1.02 -1.78 9.62
N ALA A 24 -0.40 -0.67 10.05
CA ALA A 24 -1.10 0.43 10.67
C ALA A 24 -2.12 1.05 9.72
N LEU A 25 -1.73 1.35 8.47
CA LEU A 25 -2.65 1.88 7.45
C LEU A 25 -3.84 0.94 7.22
N LEU A 26 -3.59 -0.37 7.08
CA LEU A 26 -4.65 -1.34 6.83
C LEU A 26 -5.58 -1.52 8.01
N LYS A 27 -5.06 -1.49 9.25
CA LYS A 27 -5.90 -1.51 10.45
C LYS A 27 -6.80 -0.27 10.49
N MET A 28 -6.21 0.91 10.28
CA MET A 28 -6.94 2.19 10.25
C MET A 28 -8.03 2.20 9.17
N LEU A 29 -7.70 1.72 7.97
CA LEU A 29 -8.61 1.72 6.83
C LEU A 29 -9.72 0.67 6.97
N LEU A 30 -9.39 -0.56 7.35
CA LEU A 30 -10.29 -1.70 7.22
C LEU A 30 -11.01 -2.06 8.52
N VAL A 31 -10.35 -1.87 9.66
CA VAL A 31 -10.87 -2.26 10.98
C VAL A 31 -11.45 -1.05 11.68
N ASP A 32 -10.65 0.01 11.83
CA ASP A 32 -11.04 1.17 12.63
C ASP A 32 -11.91 2.15 11.82
N ASN A 33 -11.81 2.13 10.48
CA ASN A 33 -12.42 3.12 9.56
C ASN A 33 -12.10 4.58 9.95
N PHE A 34 -10.92 4.79 10.51
CA PHE A 34 -10.42 6.08 10.97
C PHE A 34 -8.97 6.19 10.51
N ILE A 35 -8.74 6.96 9.45
CA ILE A 35 -7.46 7.03 8.76
C ILE A 35 -6.70 8.28 9.19
N HIS A 36 -5.47 8.09 9.65
CA HIS A 36 -4.49 9.16 9.76
C HIS A 36 -4.09 9.60 8.35
N ALA A 37 -4.61 10.73 7.88
CA ALA A 37 -4.47 11.14 6.49
C ALA A 37 -3.06 11.64 6.13
N ASP A 38 -2.24 11.97 7.14
CA ASP A 38 -0.91 12.54 6.93
C ASP A 38 0.22 11.67 7.49
N MET A 39 0.35 10.43 6.97
CA MET A 39 1.41 9.48 7.36
C MET A 39 2.77 9.80 6.70
N HIS A 40 3.14 11.07 6.62
CA HIS A 40 4.46 11.47 6.11
C HIS A 40 5.54 11.33 7.19
N PRO A 41 6.83 11.21 6.82
CA PRO A 41 7.91 10.99 7.79
C PRO A 41 8.07 12.06 8.88
N GLY A 42 7.55 13.27 8.68
CA GLY A 42 7.61 14.32 9.70
C GLY A 42 6.65 14.08 10.87
N ASN A 43 5.58 13.33 10.62
CA ASN A 43 4.56 12.96 11.62
C ASN A 43 4.78 11.56 12.20
N ILE A 44 5.98 10.99 12.02
CA ILE A 44 6.30 9.64 12.49
C ILE A 44 7.55 9.70 13.37
N LEU A 45 7.38 9.29 14.63
CA LEU A 45 8.48 9.06 15.55
C LEU A 45 8.72 7.56 15.73
N VAL A 46 9.98 7.13 15.66
CA VAL A 46 10.35 5.74 15.90
C VAL A 46 10.99 5.60 17.27
N ARG A 47 10.53 4.63 18.06
CA ARG A 47 11.14 4.26 19.33
C ARG A 47 11.65 2.83 19.28
N VAL A 48 12.95 2.64 19.46
CA VAL A 48 13.56 1.31 19.55
C VAL A 48 13.79 0.96 21.02
N SER A 49 12.99 0.03 21.55
CA SER A 49 13.20 -0.49 22.90
C SER A 49 14.30 -1.55 22.89
N ARG A 50 15.36 -1.35 23.69
CA ARG A 50 16.38 -2.38 23.95
C ARG A 50 15.90 -3.28 25.08
N CYS A 51 15.84 -4.58 24.83
CA CYS A 51 15.51 -5.55 25.88
C CYS A 51 16.66 -5.58 26.91
N LYS A 52 16.37 -5.30 28.19
CA LYS A 52 17.38 -5.24 29.27
C LYS A 52 17.84 -6.63 29.77
N SER A 53 17.34 -7.71 29.18
CA SER A 53 17.60 -9.09 29.62
C SER A 53 18.76 -9.71 28.84
N PRO A 54 19.88 -10.08 29.49
CA PRO A 54 21.06 -10.62 28.81
C PRO A 54 20.81 -11.98 28.12
N SER A 55 19.81 -12.75 28.55
CA SER A 55 19.45 -14.05 27.97
C SER A 55 18.64 -14.00 26.66
N LYS A 56 18.20 -12.82 26.22
CA LYS A 56 17.48 -12.60 24.95
C LYS A 56 18.15 -11.58 24.02
N GLN A 57 19.39 -11.19 24.31
CA GLN A 57 20.13 -10.18 23.53
C GLN A 57 20.26 -10.50 22.04
N LEU A 58 20.23 -11.79 21.67
CA LEU A 58 20.32 -12.22 20.27
C LEU A 58 19.04 -11.98 19.45
N PHE A 59 17.90 -11.70 20.10
CA PHE A 59 16.61 -11.58 19.41
C PHE A 59 15.78 -10.39 19.92
N ARG A 60 15.54 -9.47 18.99
CA ARG A 60 14.44 -8.48 18.91
C ARG A 60 14.72 -7.11 19.52
N LEU A 61 15.41 -6.28 18.75
CA LEU A 61 15.11 -4.85 18.72
C LEU A 61 13.66 -4.72 18.19
N ARG A 62 12.76 -4.18 19.02
CA ARG A 62 11.36 -3.97 18.64
C ARG A 62 11.14 -2.47 18.38
N PRO A 63 11.12 -2.05 17.10
CA PRO A 63 10.76 -0.69 16.77
C PRO A 63 9.26 -0.47 17.01
N HIS A 64 8.93 0.68 17.59
CA HIS A 64 7.57 1.18 17.73
C HIS A 64 7.44 2.41 16.84
N VAL A 65 6.37 2.46 16.06
CA VAL A 65 5.99 3.62 15.25
C VAL A 65 4.96 4.42 16.03
N VAL A 66 5.24 5.69 16.27
CA VAL A 66 4.36 6.64 16.95
C VAL A 66 3.92 7.67 15.93
N PHE A 67 2.62 7.70 15.64
CA PHE A 67 2.02 8.71 14.79
C PHE A 67 1.79 10.00 15.60
N LEU A 68 2.25 11.11 15.05
CA LEU A 68 2.12 12.46 15.56
C LEU A 68 1.17 13.24 14.64
N ASP A 69 0.65 14.36 15.14
CA ASP A 69 -0.24 15.26 14.39
C ASP A 69 -1.47 14.57 13.77
N VAL A 70 -2.51 14.44 14.58
CA VAL A 70 -3.83 13.95 14.17
C VAL A 70 -4.73 15.06 13.61
N GLY A 71 -4.17 16.20 13.18
CA GLY A 71 -4.91 17.32 12.62
C GLY A 71 -5.61 16.99 11.29
N MET A 72 -5.09 15.98 10.57
CA MET A 72 -5.68 15.46 9.34
C MET A 72 -6.12 14.00 9.52
N THR A 73 -7.42 13.79 9.59
CA THR A 73 -8.04 12.47 9.67
C THR A 73 -9.16 12.32 8.65
N ALA A 74 -9.45 11.10 8.25
CA ALA A 74 -10.52 10.79 7.30
C ALA A 74 -11.32 9.58 7.76
N GLU A 75 -12.63 9.65 7.59
CA GLU A 75 -13.55 8.52 7.76
C GLU A 75 -14.25 8.26 6.41
N LEU A 76 -14.42 6.98 6.08
CA LEU A 76 -15.11 6.58 4.85
C LEU A 76 -16.52 6.11 5.16
N SER A 77 -17.44 6.31 4.22
CA SER A 77 -18.71 5.59 4.27
C SER A 77 -18.43 4.08 4.06
N LYS A 78 -19.30 3.20 4.55
CA LYS A 78 -19.16 1.75 4.31
C LYS A 78 -19.06 1.42 2.82
N ARG A 79 -19.79 2.15 1.99
CA ARG A 79 -19.75 2.01 0.53
C ARG A 79 -18.37 2.36 -0.01
N ASP A 80 -17.81 3.50 0.39
CA ASP A 80 -16.53 3.98 -0.13
C ASP A 80 -15.37 3.14 0.39
N GLN A 81 -15.44 2.69 1.64
CA GLN A 81 -14.51 1.72 2.20
C GLN A 81 -14.48 0.43 1.38
N LEU A 82 -15.64 -0.14 1.05
CA LEU A 82 -15.74 -1.35 0.20
C LEU A 82 -15.21 -1.11 -1.22
N ASN A 83 -15.61 0.00 -1.86
CA ASN A 83 -15.14 0.34 -3.20
C ASN A 83 -13.62 0.54 -3.24
N LEU A 84 -13.05 1.15 -2.20
CA LEU A 84 -11.62 1.36 -2.08
C LEU A 84 -10.87 0.05 -1.83
N VAL A 85 -11.45 -0.87 -1.06
CA VAL A 85 -10.90 -2.23 -0.90
C VAL A 85 -10.93 -3.00 -2.21
N GLU A 86 -12.03 -2.96 -2.96
CA GLU A 86 -12.13 -3.56 -4.29
C GLU A 86 -11.11 -2.95 -5.26
N PHE A 87 -10.91 -1.63 -5.18
CA PHE A 87 -9.89 -0.94 -5.95
C PHE A 87 -8.48 -1.47 -5.61
N PHE A 88 -8.10 -1.53 -4.33
CA PHE A 88 -6.79 -2.05 -3.94
C PHE A 88 -6.62 -3.54 -4.30
N LYS A 89 -7.69 -4.34 -4.23
CA LYS A 89 -7.68 -5.73 -4.72
C LYS A 89 -7.45 -5.80 -6.22
N ALA A 90 -8.10 -4.95 -7.00
CA ALA A 90 -7.93 -4.90 -8.45
C ALA A 90 -6.49 -4.49 -8.84
N VAL A 91 -5.92 -3.50 -8.15
CA VAL A 91 -4.52 -3.10 -8.33
C VAL A 91 -3.57 -4.25 -7.98
N ALA A 92 -3.78 -4.91 -6.84
CA ALA A 92 -2.99 -6.06 -6.41
C ALA A 92 -3.09 -7.26 -7.36
N LEU A 93 -4.26 -7.48 -7.97
CA LEU A 93 -4.49 -8.53 -8.98
C LEU A 93 -4.05 -8.14 -10.39
N ARG A 94 -3.67 -6.88 -10.62
CA ARG A 94 -3.30 -6.34 -11.93
C ARG A 94 -4.42 -6.47 -12.95
N ASP A 95 -5.67 -6.40 -12.48
CA ASP A 95 -6.83 -6.42 -13.35
C ASP A 95 -7.14 -4.98 -13.79
N GLY A 96 -6.61 -4.59 -14.95
CA GLY A 96 -6.76 -3.21 -15.41
C GLY A 96 -8.20 -2.80 -15.69
N ARG A 97 -9.07 -3.75 -16.07
CA ARG A 97 -10.49 -3.48 -16.24
C ARG A 97 -11.13 -3.21 -14.89
N ALA A 98 -10.90 -4.08 -13.92
CA ALA A 98 -11.42 -3.89 -12.56
C ALA A 98 -10.87 -2.61 -11.92
N VAL A 99 -9.59 -2.26 -12.13
CA VAL A 99 -9.00 -0.99 -11.65
C VAL A 99 -9.78 0.20 -12.21
N ALA A 100 -10.04 0.22 -13.51
CA ALA A 100 -10.78 1.33 -14.13
C ALA A 100 -12.23 1.42 -13.64
N GLU A 101 -12.92 0.29 -13.58
CA GLU A 101 -14.32 0.22 -13.13
C GLU A 101 -14.45 0.56 -11.64
N CYS A 102 -13.52 0.12 -10.79
CA CYS A 102 -13.46 0.51 -9.39
C CYS A 102 -13.17 2.01 -9.25
N THR A 103 -12.26 2.56 -10.05
CA THR A 103 -11.92 4.00 -10.02
C THR A 103 -13.14 4.87 -10.29
N LEU A 104 -13.98 4.50 -11.28
CA LEU A 104 -15.25 5.18 -11.56
C LEU A 104 -16.28 5.04 -10.43
N ARG A 105 -16.13 4.04 -9.55
CA ARG A 105 -16.99 3.81 -8.38
C ARG A 105 -16.50 4.51 -7.11
N LEU A 106 -15.30 5.11 -7.12
CA LEU A 106 -14.73 5.87 -6.00
C LEU A 106 -15.39 7.23 -5.74
N SER A 107 -16.42 7.58 -6.53
CA SER A 107 -17.33 8.67 -6.21
C SER A 107 -18.77 8.27 -6.43
N GLY A 108 -19.69 8.81 -5.63
CA GLY A 108 -21.12 8.68 -5.84
C GLY A 108 -21.63 9.38 -7.11
N GLN A 109 -20.88 10.34 -7.65
CA GLN A 109 -21.23 11.11 -8.85
C GLN A 109 -20.02 11.20 -9.78
N GLN A 110 -20.23 11.02 -11.09
CA GLN A 110 -19.15 11.06 -12.08
C GLN A 110 -19.28 12.26 -13.02
N ASP A 111 -18.16 12.97 -13.20
CA ASP A 111 -18.01 14.07 -14.16
C ASP A 111 -17.33 13.62 -15.47
N CYS A 112 -16.98 12.32 -15.55
CA CYS A 112 -16.27 11.74 -16.69
C CYS A 112 -17.18 11.75 -17.94
N PRO A 113 -16.81 12.47 -19.01
CA PRO A 113 -17.65 12.59 -20.20
C PRO A 113 -17.67 11.29 -21.03
N ASN A 114 -16.61 10.48 -20.95
CA ASN A 114 -16.52 9.20 -21.66
C ASN A 114 -15.87 8.11 -20.79
N PRO A 115 -16.66 7.43 -19.94
CA PRO A 115 -16.16 6.36 -19.08
C PRO A 115 -15.58 5.17 -19.86
N ARG A 116 -16.08 4.89 -21.07
CA ARG A 116 -15.59 3.78 -21.91
C ARG A 116 -14.16 4.03 -22.36
N ALA A 117 -13.88 5.24 -22.86
CA ALA A 117 -12.53 5.63 -23.26
C ALA A 117 -11.55 5.60 -22.08
N PHE A 118 -11.98 6.01 -20.88
CA PHE A 118 -11.17 5.89 -19.67
C PHE A 118 -10.82 4.42 -19.36
N ILE A 119 -11.80 3.52 -19.40
CA ILE A 119 -11.58 2.08 -19.16
C ILE A 119 -10.63 1.50 -20.19
N GLU A 120 -10.85 1.75 -21.48
CA GLU A 120 -9.97 1.27 -22.56
C GLU A 120 -8.53 1.77 -22.37
N ASN A 121 -8.35 3.06 -22.05
CA ASN A 121 -7.03 3.64 -21.84
C ASN A 121 -6.28 3.02 -20.64
N ILE A 122 -6.99 2.67 -19.57
CA ILE A 122 -6.40 1.99 -18.42
C ILE A 122 -6.06 0.53 -18.76
N VAL A 123 -6.98 -0.20 -19.39
CA VAL A 123 -6.81 -1.60 -19.79
C VAL A 123 -5.62 -1.74 -20.73
N THR A 124 -5.58 -0.99 -21.84
CA THR A 124 -4.47 -1.04 -22.81
C THR A 124 -3.14 -0.79 -22.13
N HIS A 125 -3.09 0.11 -21.16
CA HIS A 125 -1.86 0.47 -20.48
C HIS A 125 -1.39 -0.57 -19.47
N LEU A 126 -2.31 -1.15 -18.68
CA LEU A 126 -1.95 -2.20 -17.72
C LEU A 126 -1.68 -3.54 -18.42
N ASP A 127 -2.30 -3.81 -19.58
CA ASP A 127 -2.01 -4.96 -20.43
C ASP A 127 -0.60 -4.92 -21.03
N ILE A 128 -0.05 -3.73 -21.31
CA ILE A 128 1.35 -3.57 -21.74
C ILE A 128 2.31 -4.15 -20.68
N TYR A 129 2.06 -3.88 -19.39
CA TYR A 129 2.87 -4.43 -18.29
C TYR A 129 2.61 -5.91 -18.02
N ARG A 130 1.44 -6.43 -18.42
CA ARG A 130 1.09 -7.85 -18.27
C ARG A 130 1.78 -8.73 -19.33
N ASN A 131 1.96 -8.24 -20.55
CA ASN A 131 2.37 -9.05 -21.70
C ASN A 131 3.88 -9.35 -21.81
N LYS A 132 4.76 -8.75 -21.00
CA LYS A 132 6.21 -9.03 -21.05
C LYS A 132 6.63 -10.32 -20.30
N PHE A 133 5.68 -11.09 -19.74
CA PHE A 133 6.01 -12.26 -18.90
C PHE A 133 5.06 -13.46 -19.11
N MET A 134 4.88 -13.89 -20.35
CA MET A 134 4.25 -15.19 -20.68
C MET A 134 5.30 -16.23 -21.13
N SER A 135 6.44 -16.27 -20.43
CA SER A 135 7.50 -17.26 -20.64
C SER A 135 8.38 -17.36 -19.38
N ILE A 136 7.84 -17.89 -18.29
CA ILE A 136 8.59 -18.67 -17.30
C ILE A 136 7.56 -19.66 -16.74
N SER A 137 7.57 -20.87 -17.28
CA SER A 137 6.74 -21.97 -16.80
C SER A 137 7.62 -22.94 -16.02
N LEU A 138 7.25 -23.09 -14.75
CA LEU A 138 7.29 -24.31 -13.95
C LEU A 138 8.64 -25.01 -13.71
N THR A 139 9.18 -24.78 -12.51
CA THR A 139 9.69 -25.88 -11.66
C THR A 139 9.44 -25.55 -10.18
N GLY A 140 8.55 -26.31 -9.54
CA GLY A 140 8.53 -26.51 -8.08
C GLY A 140 8.06 -25.35 -7.18
N SER A 141 6.78 -25.35 -6.83
CA SER A 141 6.23 -24.98 -5.49
C SER A 141 6.55 -23.63 -4.84
N ARG A 142 6.95 -22.58 -5.58
CA ARG A 142 6.84 -21.19 -5.12
C ARG A 142 6.11 -20.37 -6.16
N LYS A 143 4.90 -19.91 -5.84
CA LYS A 143 4.28 -18.79 -6.56
C LYS A 143 5.23 -17.60 -6.41
N ILE A 144 6.06 -17.37 -7.42
CA ILE A 144 6.88 -16.16 -7.50
C ILE A 144 5.87 -15.03 -7.69
N PHE A 145 5.68 -14.23 -6.65
CA PHE A 145 4.81 -13.07 -6.69
C PHE A 145 5.32 -12.16 -7.79
N GLN A 146 4.41 -11.81 -8.71
CA GLN A 146 4.77 -11.04 -9.89
C GLN A 146 5.17 -9.64 -9.41
N ILE A 147 6.37 -9.21 -9.77
CA ILE A 147 6.85 -7.83 -9.65
C ILE A 147 6.41 -7.10 -10.93
N TRP A 148 6.07 -5.82 -10.84
CA TRP A 148 5.68 -5.08 -12.04
C TRP A 148 6.94 -4.74 -12.83
N TYR A 149 6.92 -4.90 -14.16
CA TYR A 149 8.06 -4.52 -15.01
C TYR A 149 7.61 -3.57 -16.11
N SER A 150 8.36 -2.48 -16.29
CA SER A 150 8.28 -1.58 -17.44
C SER A 150 8.54 -2.35 -18.73
N PRO A 151 8.02 -1.86 -19.89
CA PRO A 151 8.50 -2.24 -21.21
C PRO A 151 10.03 -2.25 -21.34
N ASP A 152 10.74 -1.48 -20.51
CA ASP A 152 12.21 -1.40 -20.50
C ASP A 152 12.87 -2.40 -19.53
N GLY A 153 12.08 -3.12 -18.72
CA GLY A 153 12.57 -4.10 -17.75
C GLY A 153 12.79 -3.56 -16.33
N ASP A 154 12.47 -2.29 -16.09
CA ASP A 154 12.54 -1.67 -14.77
C ASP A 154 11.40 -2.11 -13.87
N ILE A 155 11.67 -2.26 -12.57
CA ILE A 155 10.62 -2.54 -11.58
C ILE A 155 9.68 -1.34 -11.51
N ILE A 156 8.39 -1.56 -11.73
CA ILE A 156 7.37 -0.53 -11.54
C ILE A 156 6.91 -0.59 -10.09
N HIS A 157 6.93 0.56 -9.42
CA HIS A 157 6.42 0.67 -8.08
C HIS A 157 4.93 1.00 -8.10
N ALA A 158 4.25 0.72 -6.98
CA ALA A 158 2.85 1.04 -6.84
C ALA A 158 2.60 2.56 -6.93
N ALA A 159 3.57 3.35 -6.47
CA ALA A 159 3.57 4.79 -6.59
C ALA A 159 3.51 5.24 -8.06
N ASP A 160 4.30 4.61 -8.94
CA ASP A 160 4.33 4.94 -10.37
C ASP A 160 3.03 4.53 -11.06
N CYS A 161 2.48 3.36 -10.71
CA CYS A 161 1.20 2.89 -11.24
C CYS A 161 0.05 3.84 -10.83
N MET A 162 0.03 4.26 -9.57
CA MET A 162 -0.98 5.15 -9.03
C MET A 162 -0.82 6.58 -9.54
N HIS A 163 0.40 7.07 -9.74
CA HIS A 163 0.64 8.37 -10.36
C HIS A 163 0.05 8.42 -11.78
N GLN A 164 0.30 7.38 -12.58
CA GLN A 164 -0.25 7.27 -13.94
C GLN A 164 -1.78 7.10 -13.94
N LEU A 165 -2.34 6.39 -12.96
CA LEU A 165 -3.78 6.34 -12.78
C LEU A 165 -4.36 7.73 -12.48
N LEU A 166 -3.78 8.48 -11.54
CA LEU A 166 -4.23 9.81 -11.16
C LEU A 166 -4.13 10.81 -12.32
N GLU A 167 -3.08 10.71 -13.14
CA GLU A 167 -2.96 11.50 -14.37
C GLU A 167 -4.12 11.21 -15.34
N LYS A 168 -4.49 9.94 -15.52
CA LYS A 168 -5.62 9.56 -16.37
C LYS A 168 -6.97 9.96 -15.80
N VAL A 169 -7.13 9.86 -14.48
CA VAL A 169 -8.30 10.36 -13.75
C VAL A 169 -8.49 11.85 -14.03
N GLN A 170 -7.42 12.64 -13.93
CA GLN A 170 -7.44 14.06 -14.24
C GLN A 170 -7.81 14.33 -15.71
N ARG A 171 -7.11 13.68 -16.65
CA ARG A 171 -7.34 13.87 -18.10
C ARG A 171 -8.77 13.51 -18.53
N HIS A 172 -9.34 12.45 -17.95
CA HIS A 172 -10.69 11.99 -18.26
C HIS A 172 -11.76 12.60 -17.35
N LYS A 173 -11.39 13.55 -16.47
CA LYS A 173 -12.30 14.20 -15.52
C LYS A 173 -13.08 13.20 -14.67
N VAL A 174 -12.43 12.10 -14.29
CA VAL A 174 -13.01 11.13 -13.37
C VAL A 174 -13.04 11.76 -11.98
N ARG A 175 -14.20 11.71 -11.33
CA ARG A 175 -14.37 12.28 -10.00
C ARG A 175 -14.07 11.21 -8.95
N ILE A 176 -13.30 11.60 -7.94
CA ILE A 176 -12.99 10.79 -6.75
C ILE A 176 -13.41 11.60 -5.54
N ASP A 177 -14.11 10.97 -4.58
CA ASP A 177 -14.53 11.67 -3.37
C ASP A 177 -13.33 12.05 -2.50
N GLY A 178 -13.42 13.20 -1.82
CA GLY A 178 -12.30 13.82 -1.11
C GLY A 178 -11.61 12.88 -0.13
N ASN A 179 -12.37 12.24 0.76
CA ASN A 179 -11.82 11.31 1.75
C ASN A 179 -11.19 10.07 1.10
N VAL A 180 -11.73 9.60 -0.03
CA VAL A 180 -11.15 8.47 -0.79
C VAL A 180 -9.82 8.87 -1.39
N CYS A 181 -9.77 10.05 -2.02
CA CYS A 181 -8.54 10.63 -2.56
C CYS A 181 -7.48 10.80 -1.47
N THR A 182 -7.88 11.27 -0.28
CA THR A 182 -7.00 11.38 0.88
C THR A 182 -6.35 10.03 1.20
N VAL A 183 -7.13 8.94 1.35
CA VAL A 183 -6.57 7.61 1.63
C VAL A 183 -5.63 7.12 0.51
N MET A 184 -5.99 7.36 -0.76
CA MET A 184 -5.12 7.01 -1.89
C MET A 184 -3.77 7.74 -1.80
N VAL A 185 -3.78 9.04 -1.54
CA VAL A 185 -2.55 9.85 -1.41
C VAL A 185 -1.75 9.45 -0.18
N THR A 186 -2.39 9.21 0.97
CA THR A 186 -1.72 8.70 2.17
C THR A 186 -0.98 7.39 1.90
N THR A 187 -1.58 6.49 1.12
CA THR A 187 -0.97 5.21 0.72
C THR A 187 0.29 5.44 -0.11
N LEU A 188 0.30 6.43 -1.01
CA LEU A 188 1.47 6.78 -1.83
C LEU A 188 2.60 7.39 -1.02
N VAL A 189 2.27 8.29 -0.10
CA VAL A 189 3.25 8.88 0.83
C VAL A 189 3.89 7.79 1.68
N LEU A 190 3.07 6.87 2.18
CA LEU A 190 3.51 5.72 2.96
C LEU A 190 4.53 4.87 2.20
N GLU A 191 4.20 4.45 0.98
CA GLU A 191 5.10 3.68 0.12
C GLU A 191 6.42 4.43 -0.14
N GLY A 192 6.35 5.74 -0.37
CA GLY A 192 7.50 6.57 -0.67
C GLY A 192 8.58 6.54 0.41
N TRP A 193 8.21 6.56 1.69
CA TRP A 193 9.20 6.45 2.78
C TRP A 193 9.52 5.01 3.17
N GLN A 194 8.59 4.08 3.01
CA GLN A 194 8.88 2.66 3.21
C GLN A 194 10.00 2.19 2.28
N ARG A 195 10.01 2.64 1.03
CA ARG A 195 11.11 2.35 0.09
C ARG A 195 12.44 3.01 0.45
N LYS A 196 12.42 4.13 1.19
CA LYS A 196 13.65 4.73 1.73
C LYS A 196 14.21 3.91 2.89
N LEU A 197 13.36 3.19 3.61
CA LEU A 197 13.78 2.28 4.68
C LEU A 197 14.20 0.92 4.14
N ASP A 198 13.41 0.35 3.23
CA ASP A 198 13.65 -0.93 2.59
C ASP A 198 13.39 -0.81 1.08
N PRO A 199 14.45 -0.67 0.26
CA PRO A 199 14.31 -0.55 -1.19
C PRO A 199 13.62 -1.74 -1.87
N GLY A 200 13.62 -2.92 -1.23
CA GLY A 200 12.94 -4.12 -1.71
C GLY A 200 11.47 -4.23 -1.29
N TYR A 201 10.95 -3.26 -0.54
CA TYR A 201 9.59 -3.32 -0.02
C TYR A 201 8.53 -3.12 -1.11
N ASP A 202 7.58 -4.05 -1.19
CA ASP A 202 6.42 -3.99 -2.08
C ASP A 202 5.11 -3.91 -1.26
N VAL A 203 4.52 -2.71 -1.26
CA VAL A 203 3.24 -2.45 -0.59
C VAL A 203 2.09 -3.24 -1.22
N MET A 204 2.11 -3.48 -2.53
CA MET A 204 1.06 -4.22 -3.23
C MET A 204 1.13 -5.70 -2.94
N GLN A 205 2.33 -6.28 -2.80
CA GLN A 205 2.48 -7.65 -2.32
C GLN A 205 1.94 -7.80 -0.89
N THR A 206 2.19 -6.81 -0.03
CA THR A 206 1.67 -6.82 1.34
C THR A 206 0.14 -6.70 1.35
N LEU A 207 -0.41 -5.78 0.55
CA LEU A 207 -1.86 -5.64 0.34
C LEU A 207 -2.48 -6.94 -0.18
N GLN A 208 -1.88 -7.59 -1.17
CA GLN A 208 -2.35 -8.86 -1.70
C GLN A 208 -2.33 -9.96 -0.62
N THR A 209 -1.25 -10.06 0.15
CA THR A 209 -1.13 -11.08 1.19
C THR A 209 -2.21 -10.89 2.28
N LEU A 210 -2.54 -9.64 2.62
CA LEU A 210 -3.49 -9.34 3.67
C LEU A 210 -4.94 -9.39 3.17
N LEU A 211 -5.23 -8.87 1.97
CA LEU A 211 -6.58 -8.82 1.41
C LEU A 211 -7.11 -10.18 0.92
N PHE A 212 -6.23 -11.15 0.64
CA PHE A 212 -6.58 -12.48 0.15
C PHE A 212 -6.54 -13.58 1.21
N LYS A 213 -6.21 -13.27 2.48
CA LYS A 213 -6.42 -14.21 3.58
C LYS A 213 -7.91 -14.26 3.93
N ALA A 214 -8.46 -15.48 4.02
CA ALA A 214 -9.89 -15.73 4.23
C ALA A 214 -10.43 -15.06 5.51
N ASP A 215 -9.62 -15.01 6.56
CA ASP A 215 -9.87 -14.27 7.80
C ASP A 215 -8.82 -13.17 7.99
N TRP A 216 -8.83 -12.18 7.08
CA TRP A 216 -7.85 -11.11 7.09
C TRP A 216 -7.90 -10.25 8.35
N ALA A 217 -9.08 -10.04 8.96
CA ALA A 217 -9.22 -9.29 10.21
C ALA A 217 -8.52 -10.01 11.38
N GLU A 218 -8.70 -11.32 11.49
CA GLU A 218 -8.01 -12.16 12.46
C GLU A 218 -6.51 -12.20 12.15
N SER A 219 -6.12 -12.36 10.89
CA SER A 219 -4.72 -12.34 10.48
C SER A 219 -4.04 -10.98 10.72
N LEU A 220 -4.74 -9.85 10.56
CA LEU A 220 -4.21 -8.52 10.84
C LEU A 220 -4.02 -8.33 12.33
N SER A 221 -5.00 -8.72 13.14
CA SER A 221 -4.89 -8.71 14.60
C SER A 221 -3.74 -9.59 15.07
N TYR A 222 -3.62 -10.84 14.61
CA TYR A 222 -2.49 -11.72 14.94
C TYR A 222 -1.14 -11.18 14.44
N THR A 223 -1.08 -10.54 13.29
CA THR A 223 0.20 -10.01 12.78
C THR A 223 0.62 -8.76 13.55
N ILE A 224 -0.34 -7.87 13.83
CA ILE A 224 -0.11 -6.67 14.64
C ILE A 224 0.22 -7.10 16.07
N GLU A 225 -0.54 -7.98 16.71
CA GLU A 225 -0.23 -8.53 18.03
C GLU A 225 1.08 -9.31 18.04
N GLY A 226 1.42 -10.08 17.01
CA GLY A 226 2.72 -10.76 16.92
C GLY A 226 3.91 -9.80 16.85
N LEU A 227 3.72 -8.65 16.18
CA LEU A 227 4.70 -7.55 16.10
C LEU A 227 4.70 -6.67 17.37
N MET A 228 3.55 -6.51 18.02
CA MET A 228 3.29 -5.60 19.16
C MET A 228 3.29 -6.29 20.54
N ALA A 229 3.28 -7.62 20.60
CA ALA A 229 3.27 -8.38 21.85
C ALA A 229 4.56 -8.13 22.64
N PRO A 230 4.49 -8.04 23.98
CA PRO A 230 5.63 -7.71 24.84
C PRO A 230 6.77 -8.72 24.82
#